data_AF-A0A7J9J6I4-F1
#
_entry.id   AF-A0A7J9J6I4-F1
#
_cell.length_a   1.000
_cell.length_b   1.000
_cell.length_c   1.000
_cell.angle_alpha   90.00
_cell.angle_beta   90.00
_cell.angle_gamma   90.00
#
_symmetry.space_group_name_H-M   'P 1'
#
loop_
_entity.id
_entity.type
_entity.pdbx_description
1 polymer ?
#
loop_
_entity_poly.entity_id
_entity_poly.type
_entity_poly.pdbx_seq_one_letter_code
_entity_poly.pdbx_strand_id
1 'polypeptide(L)'
;MVNTMQKASLSTRLGIPMIYGIDAVHGHNNVYKATIFPHNIGLGVTRDPNLVKRIGEATALEVRATGIPYVFAPCIAVCRDPRWGRCYESYSEDHKIVQMMTEIITGLQGGLPVHSKKGVPFVA
;
A
#
# COMPACT_ATOMS: atom_id res chain seq x y z
N MET A 1 -18.39 0.99 9.66
CA MET A 1 -17.74 2.30 9.89
C MET A 1 -17.62 3.10 8.60
N VAL A 2 -16.84 2.67 7.60
CA VAL A 2 -16.58 3.42 6.35
C VAL A 2 -17.85 3.91 5.66
N ASN A 3 -18.83 3.04 5.43
CA ASN A 3 -20.11 3.41 4.80
C ASN A 3 -20.88 4.50 5.56
N THR A 4 -20.80 4.52 6.89
CA THR A 4 -21.46 5.55 7.71
C THR A 4 -20.83 6.91 7.47
N MET A 5 -19.50 6.97 7.49
CA MET A 5 -18.75 8.20 7.21
C MET A 5 -18.94 8.67 5.76
N GLN A 6 -18.97 7.73 4.80
CA GLN A 6 -19.22 8.02 3.40
C GLN A 6 -20.62 8.61 3.19
N LYS A 7 -21.66 8.06 3.82
CA LYS A 7 -23.02 8.63 3.76
C LYS A 7 -23.05 10.06 4.27
N ALA A 8 -22.32 10.36 5.35
CA ALA A 8 -22.23 11.71 5.89
C ALA A 8 -21.46 12.68 4.97
N SER A 9 -20.37 12.25 4.33
CA SER A 9 -19.67 13.12 3.37
C SER A 9 -20.55 13.43 2.15
N LEU A 10 -21.31 12.45 1.68
CA LEU A 10 -22.21 12.58 0.53
C LEU A 10 -23.47 13.42 0.82
N SER A 11 -23.83 13.65 2.09
CA SER A 11 -24.95 14.54 2.44
C SER A 11 -24.59 16.03 2.45
N THR A 12 -23.33 16.39 2.19
CA THR A 12 -22.93 17.80 2.01
C THR A 12 -23.50 18.38 0.72
N ARG A 13 -23.58 19.71 0.61
CA ARG A 13 -24.15 20.42 -0.57
C ARG A 13 -23.60 19.92 -1.91
N LEU A 14 -22.31 19.57 -1.95
CA LEU A 14 -21.62 19.14 -3.18
C LEU A 14 -21.48 17.61 -3.31
N GLY A 15 -21.81 16.85 -2.27
CA GLY A 15 -21.70 15.39 -2.29
C GLY A 15 -20.30 14.87 -2.61
N ILE A 16 -19.24 15.55 -2.17
CA ILE A 16 -17.86 15.12 -2.44
C ILE A 16 -17.56 13.89 -1.57
N PRO A 17 -17.13 12.75 -2.16
CA PRO A 17 -16.81 11.55 -1.40
C PRO A 17 -15.55 11.75 -0.57
N MET A 18 -15.53 11.21 0.66
CA MET A 18 -14.30 11.14 1.43
C MET A 18 -13.42 9.96 0.94
N ILE A 19 -12.14 10.02 1.26
CA ILE A 19 -11.20 8.92 1.08
C ILE A 19 -10.73 8.47 2.46
N TYR A 20 -10.98 7.21 2.82
CA TYR A 20 -10.53 6.64 4.08
C TYR A 20 -9.17 5.99 3.89
N GLY A 21 -8.18 6.39 4.69
CA GLY A 21 -6.82 5.85 4.66
C GLY A 21 -6.53 4.95 5.87
N ILE A 22 -5.69 3.93 5.69
CA ILE A 22 -5.20 3.08 6.78
C ILE A 22 -3.76 2.61 6.53
N ASP A 23 -3.02 2.36 7.62
CA ASP A 23 -1.76 1.63 7.58
C ASP A 23 -2.00 0.14 7.36
N ALA A 24 -1.96 -0.27 6.09
CA ALA A 24 -1.92 -1.67 5.64
C ALA A 24 -0.52 -1.98 5.09
N VAL A 25 0.48 -2.00 5.98
CA VAL A 25 1.91 -1.93 5.64
C VAL A 25 2.58 -3.30 5.51
N HIS A 26 1.89 -4.37 5.93
CA HIS A 26 2.33 -5.75 5.77
C HIS A 26 1.12 -6.69 5.75
N GLY A 27 0.15 -6.37 4.89
CA GLY A 27 -1.22 -6.90 4.92
C GLY A 27 -2.18 -5.90 5.55
N HIS A 28 -3.46 -6.25 5.69
CA HIS A 28 -4.47 -5.40 6.34
C HIS A 28 -4.37 -5.48 7.88
N ASN A 29 -3.21 -5.09 8.39
CA ASN A 29 -2.69 -5.48 9.71
C ASN A 29 -3.50 -4.99 10.93
N ASN A 30 -4.41 -4.04 10.75
CA ASN A 30 -5.30 -3.57 11.83
C ASN A 30 -6.58 -4.41 11.96
N VAL A 31 -6.86 -5.29 11.00
CA VAL A 31 -8.12 -6.05 10.95
C VAL A 31 -7.91 -7.46 11.47
N TYR A 32 -8.77 -7.85 12.40
CA TYR A 32 -8.76 -9.19 12.97
C TYR A 32 -8.89 -10.26 11.88
N LYS A 33 -7.99 -11.24 11.89
CA LYS A 33 -7.86 -12.34 10.91
C LYS A 33 -7.44 -11.95 9.48
N ALA A 34 -7.06 -10.71 9.24
CA ALA A 34 -6.37 -10.37 7.99
C ALA A 34 -5.04 -11.13 7.87
N THR A 35 -4.62 -11.41 6.65
CA THR A 35 -3.31 -12.01 6.40
C THR A 35 -2.23 -11.03 6.83
N ILE A 36 -1.24 -11.51 7.59
CA ILE A 36 -0.08 -10.73 8.02
C ILE A 36 1.14 -11.24 7.25
N PHE A 37 1.68 -10.41 6.37
CA PHE A 37 2.89 -10.69 5.60
C PHE A 37 4.15 -10.32 6.41
N PRO A 38 5.33 -10.83 6.03
CA PRO A 38 6.60 -10.34 6.55
C PRO A 38 6.73 -8.82 6.35
N HIS A 39 7.32 -8.14 7.34
CA HIS A 39 7.68 -6.73 7.16
C HIS A 39 8.75 -6.53 6.08
N ASN A 40 8.84 -5.30 5.59
CA ASN A 40 9.63 -4.92 4.42
C ASN A 40 11.09 -5.35 4.48
N ILE A 41 11.76 -5.31 5.63
CA ILE A 41 13.15 -5.78 5.75
C ILE A 41 13.30 -7.24 5.33
N GLY A 42 12.34 -8.10 5.71
CA GLY A 42 12.31 -9.51 5.32
C GLY A 42 11.96 -9.69 3.84
N LEU A 43 11.02 -8.90 3.33
CA LEU A 43 10.68 -8.89 1.90
C LEU A 43 11.87 -8.45 1.04
N GLY A 44 12.66 -7.48 1.53
CA GLY A 44 13.90 -7.06 0.91
C GLY A 44 14.83 -8.24 0.68
N VAL A 45 15.06 -9.08 1.70
CA VAL A 45 15.96 -10.27 1.63
C VAL A 45 15.61 -11.20 0.47
N THR A 46 14.34 -11.30 0.11
CA THR A 46 13.88 -12.19 -0.99
C THR A 46 14.44 -11.81 -2.36
N ARG A 47 14.75 -10.52 -2.58
CA ARG A 47 15.11 -9.96 -3.89
C ARG A 47 14.09 -10.31 -5.01
N ASP A 48 12.83 -10.54 -4.63
CA ASP A 48 11.75 -10.92 -5.54
C ASP A 48 10.68 -9.81 -5.64
N PRO A 49 10.80 -8.88 -6.61
CA PRO A 49 9.80 -7.84 -6.81
C PRO A 49 8.43 -8.38 -7.26
N ASN A 50 8.39 -9.53 -7.93
CA ASN A 50 7.13 -10.13 -8.36
C ASN A 50 6.36 -10.70 -7.16
N LEU A 51 7.06 -11.27 -6.17
CA LEU A 51 6.45 -11.64 -4.89
C LEU A 51 5.85 -10.43 -4.20
N VAL A 52 6.61 -9.33 -4.11
CA VAL A 52 6.17 -8.10 -3.44
C VAL A 52 4.98 -7.44 -4.16
N LYS A 53 4.92 -7.52 -5.50
CA LYS A 53 3.73 -7.15 -6.27
C LYS A 53 2.51 -7.97 -5.90
N ARG A 54 2.61 -9.31 -5.87
CA ARG A 54 1.50 -10.21 -5.49
C ARG A 54 1.03 -9.95 -4.05
N ILE A 55 1.94 -9.61 -3.14
CA ILE A 55 1.59 -9.18 -1.79
C ILE A 55 0.76 -7.90 -1.82
N GLY A 56 1.14 -6.93 -2.66
CA GLY A 56 0.34 -5.71 -2.90
C GLY A 56 -1.06 -6.03 -3.42
N GLU A 57 -1.18 -6.93 -4.41
CA GLU A 57 -2.47 -7.37 -4.97
C GLU A 57 -3.37 -8.00 -3.90
N ALA A 58 -2.83 -8.93 -3.10
CA ALA A 58 -3.57 -9.56 -2.00
C ALA A 58 -3.98 -8.54 -0.93
N THR A 59 -3.06 -7.65 -0.55
CA THR A 59 -3.33 -6.59 0.44
C THR A 59 -4.43 -5.64 -0.04
N ALA A 60 -4.42 -5.25 -1.32
CA ALA A 60 -5.45 -4.38 -1.89
C ALA A 60 -6.85 -5.02 -1.79
N LEU A 61 -6.96 -6.31 -2.09
CA LEU A 61 -8.22 -7.06 -1.98
C LEU A 61 -8.71 -7.12 -0.53
N GLU A 62 -7.84 -7.45 0.42
CA GLU A 62 -8.21 -7.53 1.85
C GLU A 62 -8.60 -6.17 2.43
N VAL A 63 -7.90 -5.10 2.05
CA VAL A 63 -8.26 -3.74 2.47
C VAL A 63 -9.62 -3.34 1.89
N ARG A 64 -9.85 -3.60 0.60
CA ARG A 64 -11.14 -3.34 -0.05
C ARG A 64 -12.28 -4.16 0.54
N ALA A 65 -12.02 -5.37 1.06
CA ALA A 65 -13.02 -6.17 1.77
C ALA A 65 -13.59 -5.47 3.01
N THR A 66 -12.89 -4.47 3.56
CA THR A 66 -13.37 -3.63 4.67
C THR A 66 -13.95 -2.27 4.24
N GLY A 67 -14.03 -2.04 2.93
CA GLY A 67 -14.53 -0.81 2.32
C GLY A 67 -13.52 0.33 2.26
N ILE A 68 -12.29 0.15 2.74
CA ILE A 68 -11.25 1.19 2.76
C ILE A 68 -10.62 1.33 1.37
N PRO A 69 -10.55 2.54 0.78
CA PRO A 69 -10.02 2.75 -0.56
C PRO A 69 -8.54 3.08 -0.65
N TYR A 70 -7.87 3.40 0.47
CA TYR A 70 -6.53 3.96 0.46
C TYR A 70 -5.64 3.38 1.56
N VAL A 71 -4.40 3.06 1.20
CA VAL A 71 -3.39 2.50 2.09
C VAL A 71 -2.18 3.43 2.21
N PHE A 72 -1.60 3.53 3.41
CA PHE A 72 -0.37 4.27 3.68
C PHE A 72 0.87 3.39 3.47
N ALA A 73 1.02 2.86 2.25
CA ALA A 73 2.11 1.97 1.85
C ALA A 73 2.51 2.23 0.39
N PRO A 74 3.75 1.92 -0.01
CA PRO A 74 4.84 1.37 0.80
C PRO A 74 5.69 2.41 1.55
N CYS A 75 6.33 1.99 2.65
CA CYS A 75 7.47 2.72 3.20
C CYS A 75 8.71 2.45 2.32
N ILE A 76 9.16 3.46 1.59
CA ILE A 76 10.36 3.40 0.72
C ILE A 76 11.58 4.07 1.37
N ALA A 77 11.61 4.11 2.71
CA ALA A 77 12.79 4.57 3.42
C ALA A 77 13.99 3.68 3.08
N VAL A 78 15.16 4.30 2.97
CA VAL A 78 16.45 3.59 2.91
C VAL A 78 17.05 3.68 4.31
N CYS A 79 16.85 2.65 5.14
CA CYS A 79 17.34 2.66 6.51
C CYS A 79 18.88 2.57 6.51
N ARG A 80 19.57 3.64 6.91
CA ARG A 80 21.04 3.67 6.97
C ARG A 80 21.60 3.52 8.39
N ASP A 81 20.71 3.49 9.38
CA ASP A 81 21.05 3.31 10.78
C ASP A 81 20.02 2.39 11.44
N PRO A 82 20.40 1.14 11.78
CA PRO A 82 19.46 0.15 12.31
C PRO A 82 18.95 0.47 13.72
N ARG A 83 19.50 1.50 14.40
CA ARG A 83 18.97 2.01 15.66
C ARG A 83 17.62 2.72 15.46
N TRP A 84 17.28 3.09 14.23
CA TRP A 84 15.99 3.67 13.91
C TRP A 84 14.87 2.66 14.14
N GLY A 85 13.90 3.00 15.00
CA GLY A 85 12.80 2.10 15.38
C GLY A 85 11.88 1.65 14.24
N ARG A 86 12.01 2.22 13.03
CA ARG A 86 11.26 1.81 11.83
C ARG A 86 12.14 1.13 10.78
N CYS A 87 13.37 0.71 11.14
CA CYS A 87 14.27 0.07 10.17
C CYS A 87 13.66 -1.19 9.54
N TYR A 88 12.77 -1.89 10.27
CA TYR A 88 12.04 -3.05 9.73
C TYR A 88 11.04 -2.70 8.61
N GLU A 89 10.62 -1.45 8.50
CA GLU A 89 9.75 -0.94 7.42
C GLU A 89 10.54 -0.54 6.17
N SER A 90 11.87 -0.46 6.24
CA SER A 90 12.73 -0.31 5.08
C SER A 90 13.00 -1.66 4.45
N TYR A 91 12.96 -1.74 3.12
CA TYR A 91 13.34 -2.97 2.42
C TYR A 91 14.85 -3.25 2.48
N SER A 92 15.69 -2.22 2.56
CA SER A 92 17.15 -2.36 2.56
C SER A 92 17.84 -1.04 2.88
N GLU A 93 19.07 -1.12 3.35
CA GLU A 93 19.99 0.03 3.39
C GLU A 93 20.51 0.43 2.00
N ASP A 94 20.39 -0.44 1.00
CA ASP A 94 20.74 -0.19 -0.40
C ASP A 94 19.49 0.26 -1.19
N HIS A 95 19.56 1.47 -1.74
CA HIS A 95 18.48 2.08 -2.49
C HIS A 95 18.07 1.27 -3.72
N LYS A 96 18.95 0.48 -4.33
CA LYS A 96 18.62 -0.33 -5.53
C LYS A 96 17.60 -1.42 -5.20
N ILE A 97 17.70 -2.01 -4.01
CA ILE A 97 16.73 -2.98 -3.52
C ILE A 97 15.40 -2.28 -3.19
N VAL A 98 15.44 -1.11 -2.56
CA VAL A 98 14.22 -0.33 -2.29
C VAL A 98 13.50 0.04 -3.60
N GLN A 99 14.24 0.48 -4.63
CA GLN A 99 13.71 0.76 -5.96
C GLN A 99 13.05 -0.47 -6.58
N MET A 100 13.71 -1.63 -6.51
CA MET A 100 13.16 -2.90 -6.98
C MET A 100 11.82 -3.26 -6.30
N MET A 101 11.69 -3.02 -4.99
CA MET A 101 10.48 -3.35 -4.23
C MET A 101 9.31 -2.39 -4.43
N THR A 102 9.48 -1.31 -5.22
CA THR A 102 8.36 -0.41 -5.55
C THR A 102 7.27 -1.07 -6.40
N GLU A 103 7.49 -2.28 -6.91
CA GLU A 103 6.46 -3.08 -7.59
C GLU A 103 5.22 -3.36 -6.72
N ILE A 104 5.32 -3.25 -5.39
CA ILE A 104 4.13 -3.28 -4.52
C ILE A 104 3.11 -2.19 -4.88
N ILE A 105 3.55 -1.04 -5.42
CA ILE A 105 2.67 0.05 -5.83
C ILE A 105 1.74 -0.42 -6.95
N THR A 106 2.27 -1.10 -7.96
CA THR A 106 1.46 -1.63 -9.08
C THR A 106 0.57 -2.78 -8.62
N GLY A 107 0.99 -3.53 -7.61
CA GLY A 107 0.12 -4.52 -6.95
C GLY A 107 -1.05 -3.88 -6.19
N LEU A 108 -0.79 -2.80 -5.46
CA LEU A 108 -1.80 -2.09 -4.67
C LEU A 108 -2.80 -1.29 -5.53
N GLN A 109 -2.31 -0.67 -6.62
CA GLN A 109 -3.07 0.26 -7.43
C GLN A 109 -3.59 -0.33 -8.74
N GLY A 110 -3.07 -1.47 -9.17
CA GLY A 110 -3.23 -1.97 -10.53
C GLY A 110 -2.20 -1.37 -11.50
N GLY A 111 -2.12 -1.97 -12.69
CA GLY A 111 -1.20 -1.53 -13.74
C GLY A 111 -1.66 -0.22 -14.42
N LEU A 112 -0.69 0.54 -14.90
CA LEU A 112 -0.96 1.70 -15.77
C LEU A 112 -1.71 1.23 -17.04
N PRO A 113 -2.76 1.96 -17.49
CA PRO A 113 -3.40 1.70 -18.77
C PRO A 113 -2.40 1.81 -19.93
N VAL A 114 -2.57 0.97 -20.97
CA VAL A 114 -1.65 0.83 -22.12
C VAL A 114 -1.34 2.16 -22.84
N HIS A 115 -2.23 3.16 -22.71
CA HIS A 115 -2.10 4.48 -23.34
C HIS A 115 -2.06 5.64 -22.32
N SER A 116 -1.67 5.37 -21.07
CA SER A 116 -1.58 6.41 -20.05
C SER A 116 -0.51 7.45 -20.43
N LYS A 117 -0.89 8.74 -20.40
CA LYS A 117 0.08 9.83 -20.53
C LYS A 117 0.80 10.03 -19.19
N LYS A 118 2.13 10.16 -19.25
CA LYS A 118 2.93 10.47 -18.07
C LYS A 118 2.42 11.78 -17.42
N GLY A 119 2.23 11.76 -16.10
CA GLY A 119 1.73 12.91 -15.34
C GLY A 119 0.21 13.04 -15.29
N VAL A 120 -0.54 12.11 -15.88
CA VAL A 120 -2.01 12.08 -15.78
C VAL A 120 -2.43 11.02 -14.75
N PRO A 121 -3.20 11.38 -13.71
CA PRO A 121 -3.74 10.41 -12.77
C PRO A 121 -4.65 9.40 -13.48
N PHE A 122 -4.62 8.15 -13.03
CA PHE A 122 -5.56 7.12 -13.46
C PHE A 122 -6.15 6.41 -12.24
N VAL A 123 -7.29 5.78 -12.44
CA VAL A 123 -7.90 4.84 -11.50
C VAL A 123 -8.02 3.52 -12.27
N ALA A 124 -7.36 2.48 -11.80
CA ALA A 124 -7.51 1.12 -12.31
C ALA A 124 -8.61 0.35 -11.56
#